data_AF-A0AAN8EXV4-F1
#
_entry.id   AF-A0AAN8EXV4-F1
#
_cell.length_a   1.000
_cell.length_b   1.000
_cell.length_c   1.000
_cell.angle_alpha   90.00
_cell.angle_beta   90.00
_cell.angle_gamma   90.00
#
_symmetry.space_group_name_H-M   'P 1'
#
loop_
_entity.id
_entity.type
_entity.pdbx_description
1 polymer ?
#
loop_
_entity_poly.entity_id
_entity_poly.type
_entity_poly.pdbx_seq_one_letter_code
_entity_poly.pdbx_strand_id
1 'polypeptide(L)'
;MSDNPGFRQDMPPPGGYRKFNYARTFPKLVWRPGIVVAAVFGTTVVGVFQSIAKKKAMVTEKFEDVDIINAMEPFLTAERDRYWLKLVKKTRDLEEEVMKDVPGWKTG
;
A
#
# COMPACT_ATOMS: atom_id res chain seq x y z
N MET A 1 71.36 -54.60 -24.78
CA MET A 1 70.96 -53.27 -25.30
C MET A 1 69.54 -53.03 -24.81
N SER A 2 69.20 -52.08 -23.96
CA SER A 2 69.87 -50.84 -23.55
C SER A 2 69.51 -50.56 -22.10
N ASP A 3 70.52 -50.34 -21.27
CA ASP A 3 70.41 -49.72 -19.96
C ASP A 3 70.05 -48.24 -20.21
N ASN A 4 68.75 -47.91 -20.18
CA ASN A 4 68.25 -46.56 -20.43
C ASN A 4 67.97 -45.94 -19.05
N PRO A 5 68.69 -44.88 -18.63
CA PRO A 5 68.47 -44.28 -17.31
C PRO A 5 67.01 -43.84 -17.22
N GLY A 6 66.20 -44.60 -16.48
CA GLY A 6 64.75 -44.56 -16.57
C GLY A 6 64.20 -43.18 -16.22
N PHE A 7 63.73 -42.44 -17.22
CA PHE A 7 63.05 -41.17 -17.00
C PHE A 7 61.70 -41.45 -16.32
N ARG A 8 61.57 -41.00 -15.07
CA ARG A 8 60.30 -41.02 -14.34
C ARG A 8 59.43 -39.86 -14.83
N GLN A 9 58.71 -40.10 -15.92
CA GLN A 9 57.77 -39.13 -16.47
C GLN A 9 56.44 -39.19 -15.71
N ASP A 10 55.89 -38.02 -15.37
CA ASP A 10 54.54 -37.95 -14.81
C ASP A 10 53.53 -38.23 -15.93
N MET A 11 52.74 -39.29 -15.77
CA MET A 11 51.82 -39.78 -16.78
C MET A 11 50.41 -39.86 -16.19
N PRO A 12 49.36 -39.66 -17.01
CA PRO A 12 48.00 -39.89 -16.55
C PRO A 12 47.84 -41.34 -16.08
N PRO A 13 46.95 -41.60 -15.12
CA PRO A 13 46.71 -42.94 -14.62
C PRO A 13 46.29 -43.87 -15.77
N PRO A 14 46.66 -45.17 -15.73
CA PRO A 14 46.21 -46.13 -16.73
C PRO A 14 44.68 -46.19 -16.70
N GLY A 15 44.04 -45.75 -17.79
CA GLY A 15 42.57 -45.58 -17.89
C GLY A 15 42.09 -44.12 -17.99
N GLY A 16 42.99 -43.14 -17.83
CA GLY A 16 42.70 -41.72 -17.97
C GLY A 16 41.96 -41.10 -16.77
N TYR A 17 41.82 -39.77 -16.80
CA TYR A 17 41.10 -39.03 -15.77
C TYR A 17 39.58 -39.18 -15.89
N ARG A 18 38.86 -38.95 -14.79
CA ARG A 18 37.40 -38.89 -14.81
C ARG A 18 36.93 -37.82 -15.79
N LYS A 19 35.87 -38.13 -16.55
CA LYS A 19 35.20 -37.17 -17.42
C LYS A 19 34.74 -35.95 -16.60
N PHE A 20 35.30 -34.79 -16.91
CA PHE A 20 34.92 -33.52 -16.31
C PHE A 20 33.70 -32.95 -17.04
N ASN A 21 32.68 -32.55 -16.29
CA ASN A 21 31.54 -31.87 -16.88
C ASN A 21 31.89 -30.39 -17.12
N TYR A 22 32.15 -30.04 -18.37
CA TYR A 22 32.40 -28.66 -18.78
C TYR A 22 31.11 -27.90 -19.14
N ALA A 23 29.97 -28.60 -19.23
CA ALA A 23 28.71 -27.97 -19.60
C ALA A 23 28.13 -27.15 -18.44
N ARG A 24 27.44 -26.06 -18.78
CA ARG A 24 26.71 -25.25 -17.81
C ARG A 24 25.56 -26.08 -17.22
N THR A 25 25.58 -26.28 -15.90
CA THR A 25 24.49 -26.95 -15.18
C THR A 25 23.58 -25.91 -14.53
N PHE A 26 22.30 -25.90 -14.91
CA PHE A 26 21.31 -25.03 -14.29
C PHE A 26 20.66 -25.74 -13.10
N PRO A 27 20.44 -25.04 -11.98
CA PRO A 27 19.70 -25.61 -10.86
C PRO A 27 18.24 -25.85 -11.25
N LYS A 28 17.65 -26.92 -10.71
CA LYS A 28 16.21 -27.16 -10.88
C LYS A 28 15.42 -26.08 -10.14
N LEU A 29 14.56 -25.37 -10.85
CA LEU A 29 13.66 -24.38 -10.26
C LEU A 29 12.48 -25.07 -9.58
N VAL A 30 12.29 -24.78 -8.29
CA VAL A 30 11.14 -25.23 -7.50
C VAL A 30 9.88 -24.45 -7.91
N TRP A 31 10.03 -23.14 -8.14
CA TRP A 31 8.95 -22.25 -8.56
C TRP A 31 8.73 -22.31 -10.08
N ARG A 32 8.05 -23.36 -10.52
CA ARG A 32 7.59 -23.45 -11.91
C ARG A 32 6.40 -22.51 -12.14
N PRO A 33 6.19 -21.99 -13.37
CA PRO A 33 5.10 -21.07 -13.65
C PRO A 33 3.73 -21.55 -13.16
N GLY A 34 3.40 -22.84 -13.37
CA GLY A 34 2.14 -23.40 -12.89
C GLY A 34 1.98 -23.41 -11.36
N ILE A 35 3.07 -23.63 -10.62
CA ILE A 35 3.04 -23.61 -9.14
C ILE A 35 2.83 -22.18 -8.64
N VAL A 36 3.49 -21.20 -9.28
CA VAL A 36 3.32 -19.79 -8.95
C VAL A 36 1.88 -19.35 -9.20
N VAL A 37 1.30 -19.71 -10.35
CA VAL A 37 -0.10 -19.39 -10.67
C VAL A 37 -1.06 -20.04 -9.67
N ALA A 38 -0.85 -21.31 -9.32
CA ALA A 38 -1.69 -22.01 -8.35
C ALA A 38 -1.60 -21.38 -6.95
N ALA A 39 -0.40 -20.99 -6.52
CA ALA A 39 -0.19 -20.33 -5.24
C ALA A 39 -0.93 -18.98 -5.19
N VAL A 40 -0.75 -18.13 -6.21
CA VAL A 40 -1.43 -16.83 -6.31
C VAL A 40 -2.95 -17.00 -6.34
N PHE A 41 -3.45 -17.96 -7.11
CA PHE A 41 -4.89 -18.25 -7.17
C PHE A 41 -5.41 -18.68 -5.80
N GLY A 42 -4.73 -19.62 -5.14
CA GLY A 42 -5.09 -20.09 -3.80
C GLY A 42 -5.14 -18.97 -2.77
N THR A 43 -4.12 -18.12 -2.72
CA THR A 43 -4.10 -16.98 -1.79
C THR A 43 -5.21 -15.97 -2.10
N THR A 44 -5.50 -15.75 -3.38
CA THR A 44 -6.56 -14.81 -3.80
C THR A 44 -7.93 -15.30 -3.39
N VAL A 45 -8.25 -16.58 -3.60
CA VAL A 45 -9.54 -17.18 -3.19
C VAL A 45 -9.74 -17.06 -1.68
N VAL A 46 -8.71 -17.37 -0.88
CA VAL A 46 -8.77 -17.24 0.58
C VAL A 46 -8.97 -15.77 0.99
N GLY A 47 -8.24 -14.84 0.36
CA GLY A 47 -8.38 -13.41 0.62
C GLY A 47 -9.78 -12.88 0.32
N VAL A 48 -10.36 -13.27 -0.82
CA VAL A 48 -11.73 -12.89 -1.20
C VAL A 48 -12.75 -13.45 -0.20
N PHE A 49 -12.63 -14.73 0.17
CA PHE A 49 -13.54 -15.34 1.14
C PHE A 49 -13.51 -14.61 2.49
N GLN A 50 -12.32 -14.32 3.01
CA GLN A 50 -12.17 -13.56 4.25
C GLN A 50 -12.72 -12.13 4.13
N SER A 51 -12.49 -11.47 2.99
CA SER A 51 -13.02 -10.12 2.75
C SER A 51 -14.55 -10.10 2.76
N ILE A 52 -15.19 -11.11 2.15
CA ILE A 52 -16.66 -11.23 2.16
C ILE A 52 -17.16 -11.45 3.58
N ALA A 53 -16.51 -12.35 4.34
CA ALA A 53 -16.88 -12.62 5.73
C ALA A 53 -16.78 -11.36 6.61
N LYS A 54 -15.74 -10.54 6.44
CA LYS A 54 -15.53 -9.30 7.21
C LYS A 54 -16.40 -8.13 6.76
N LYS A 55 -16.94 -8.16 5.54
CA LYS A 55 -17.72 -7.05 4.96
C LYS A 55 -18.90 -6.64 5.83
N LYS A 56 -19.60 -7.60 6.45
CA LYS A 56 -20.75 -7.30 7.30
C LYS A 56 -20.34 -6.46 8.51
N ALA A 57 -19.26 -6.82 9.20
CA ALA A 57 -18.76 -6.08 10.36
C ALA A 57 -18.34 -4.65 9.99
N MET A 58 -17.58 -4.49 8.89
CA MET A 58 -17.18 -3.17 8.37
C MET A 58 -18.37 -2.27 8.04
N VAL A 59 -19.44 -2.85 7.48
CA VAL A 59 -20.66 -2.09 7.16
C VAL A 59 -21.38 -1.67 8.44
N THR A 60 -21.47 -2.55 9.44
CA THR A 60 -22.05 -2.23 10.74
C THR A 60 -21.28 -1.09 11.43
N GLU A 61 -19.96 -1.18 11.50
CA GLU A 61 -19.09 -0.13 12.06
C GLU A 61 -19.30 1.21 11.34
N LYS A 62 -19.35 1.20 10.01
CA LYS A 62 -19.64 2.41 9.22
C LYS A 62 -21.04 2.99 9.53
N PHE A 63 -22.03 2.15 9.77
CA PHE A 63 -23.36 2.63 10.14
C PHE A 63 -23.34 3.32 11.51
N GLU A 64 -22.62 2.75 12.48
CA GLU A 64 -22.45 3.34 13.81
C GLU A 64 -21.74 4.71 13.72
N ASP A 65 -20.66 4.81 12.95
CA ASP A 65 -19.94 6.08 12.72
C ASP A 65 -20.84 7.17 12.14
N VAL A 66 -21.63 6.82 11.11
CA VAL A 66 -22.55 7.76 10.46
C VAL A 66 -23.66 8.19 11.41
N ASP A 67 -24.20 7.26 12.20
CA ASP A 67 -25.26 7.56 13.17
C ASP A 67 -24.77 8.52 14.27
N ILE A 68 -23.54 8.31 14.76
CA ILE A 68 -22.90 9.21 15.72
C ILE A 68 -22.72 10.61 15.12
N ILE A 69 -22.26 10.72 13.87
CA ILE A 69 -22.12 12.02 13.19
C ILE A 69 -23.48 12.69 13.04
N ASN A 70 -24.50 11.98 12.58
CA ASN A 70 -25.86 12.52 12.43
C ASN A 70 -26.42 13.02 13.77
N ALA A 71 -26.16 12.30 14.86
CA ALA A 71 -26.58 12.71 16.20
C ALA A 71 -25.86 13.99 16.68
N MET A 72 -24.60 14.20 16.28
CA MET A 72 -23.82 15.40 16.64
C MET A 72 -24.05 16.60 15.70
N GLU A 73 -24.46 16.36 14.46
CA GLU A 73 -24.69 17.37 13.42
C GLU A 73 -25.53 18.59 13.88
N PRO A 74 -26.66 18.44 14.60
CA PRO A 74 -27.42 19.61 15.05
C PRO A 74 -26.64 20.50 16.02
N PHE A 75 -25.79 19.92 16.89
CA PHE A 75 -24.97 20.69 17.82
C PHE A 75 -23.86 21.45 17.08
N LEU A 76 -23.15 20.77 16.18
CA LEU A 76 -22.09 21.38 15.37
C LEU A 76 -22.63 22.50 14.47
N THR A 77 -23.80 22.28 13.87
CA THR A 77 -24.47 23.28 13.05
C THR A 77 -24.88 24.49 13.89
N ALA A 78 -25.46 24.26 15.07
CA ALA A 78 -25.82 25.34 15.98
C ALA A 78 -24.59 26.16 16.44
N GLU A 79 -23.47 25.52 16.74
CA GLU A 79 -22.22 26.22 17.11
C GLU A 79 -21.68 27.06 15.94
N ARG A 80 -21.66 26.48 14.74
CA ARG A 80 -21.24 27.16 13.51
C ARG A 80 -22.11 28.38 13.23
N ASP A 81 -23.43 28.23 13.31
CA ASP A 81 -24.38 29.29 13.00
C ASP A 81 -24.28 30.42 14.05
N ARG A 82 -24.09 30.09 15.33
CA ARG A 82 -23.82 31.09 16.38
C ARG A 82 -22.52 31.85 16.12
N TYR A 83 -21.47 31.16 15.72
CA TYR A 83 -20.20 31.80 15.37
C TYR A 83 -20.36 32.72 14.15
N TRP A 84 -21.05 32.25 13.11
CA TRP A 84 -21.32 33.02 11.91
C TRP A 84 -22.09 34.31 12.20
N LEU A 85 -23.19 34.24 12.96
CA LEU A 85 -23.99 35.42 13.31
C LEU A 85 -23.19 36.44 14.12
N LYS A 86 -22.29 35.99 15.01
CA LYS A 86 -21.38 36.89 15.74
C LYS A 86 -20.42 37.61 14.80
N LEU A 87 -19.90 36.90 13.80
CA LEU A 87 -18.98 37.47 12.82
C LEU A 87 -19.70 38.48 11.91
N VAL A 88 -20.88 38.13 11.39
CA VAL A 88 -21.71 39.05 10.59
C VAL A 88 -22.04 40.31 11.38
N LYS A 89 -22.44 40.19 12.64
CA LYS A 89 -22.68 41.34 13.51
C LYS A 89 -21.44 42.23 13.63
N LYS A 90 -20.29 41.64 13.95
CA LYS A 90 -19.03 42.39 14.07
C LYS A 90 -18.65 43.11 12.77
N THR A 91 -18.82 42.45 11.63
CA THR A 91 -18.54 43.05 10.32
C THR A 91 -19.49 44.20 10.02
N ARG A 92 -20.78 44.05 10.32
CA ARG A 92 -21.78 45.11 10.18
C ARG A 92 -21.45 46.33 11.05
N ASP A 93 -21.08 46.09 12.31
CA ASP A 93 -20.69 47.16 13.24
C ASP A 93 -19.44 47.92 12.73
N LEU A 94 -18.45 47.19 12.17
CA LEU A 94 -17.25 47.79 11.56
C LEU A 94 -17.56 48.54 10.26
N GLU A 95 -18.45 48.00 9.43
CA GLU A 95 -18.88 48.65 8.20
C GLU A 95 -19.54 50.00 8.48
N GLU A 96 -20.39 50.07 9.51
CA GLU A 96 -21.01 51.31 9.95
C GLU A 96 -19.97 52.36 10.38
N GLU A 97 -18.92 51.93 11.10
CA GLU A 97 -17.83 52.82 11.52
C GLU A 97 -16.99 53.33 10.34
N VAL A 98 -16.66 52.44 9.38
CA VAL A 98 -15.78 52.74 8.25
C VAL A 98 -16.51 53.53 7.14
N MET A 99 -17.78 53.24 6.88
CA MET A 99 -18.54 53.81 5.75
C MET A 99 -19.36 55.06 6.11
N LYS A 100 -19.26 55.57 7.34
CA LYS A 100 -19.99 56.76 7.82
C LYS A 100 -19.86 58.00 6.92
N ASP A 101 -18.72 58.15 6.25
CA ASP A 101 -18.38 59.34 5.45
C ASP A 101 -18.77 59.20 3.97
N VAL A 102 -19.31 58.05 3.54
CA VAL A 102 -19.67 57.78 2.15
C VAL A 102 -21.14 58.14 1.88
N PRO A 103 -21.43 59.15 1.04
CA PRO A 103 -22.81 59.57 0.78
C PRO A 103 -23.59 58.48 0.04
N GLY A 104 -24.75 58.10 0.60
CA GLY A 104 -25.67 57.12 0.01
C GLY A 104 -25.41 55.66 0.39
N TRP A 105 -24.41 55.37 1.22
CA TRP A 105 -24.15 54.02 1.72
C TRP A 105 -25.20 53.59 2.76
N LYS A 106 -25.66 52.33 2.67
CA LYS A 106 -26.62 51.75 3.63
C LYS A 106 -26.04 50.45 4.17
N THR A 107 -25.68 50.46 5.45
CA THR A 107 -25.18 49.28 6.17
C THR A 107 -26.25 48.18 6.23
N GLY A 108 -25.90 46.99 5.77
CA GLY A 108 -26.85 45.92 5.46
C GLY A 108 -26.26 44.54 5.65
#